data_AF-A0A813IX05-F1
#
_entry.id   AF-A0A813IX05-F1
#
_cell.length_a   1.000
_cell.length_b   1.000
_cell.length_c   1.000
_cell.angle_alpha   90.00
_cell.angle_beta   90.00
_cell.angle_gamma   90.00
#
_symmetry.space_group_name_H-M   'P 1'
#
loop_
_entity.id
_entity.type
_entity.pdbx_description
1 polymer ?
#
loop_
_entity_poly.entity_id
_entity_poly.type
_entity_poly.pdbx_seq_one_letter_code
_entity_poly.pdbx_strand_id
1 'polypeptide(L)'
;GGSKLGFRFERPKNVQANSVRVTEILDGGCMMAYNIHQVAHNNWAYVVLPDMLIDAVNDVSGDSELITDEMKRSEVVILRIGRSETAISSNAQVFQKIKMVNALSPFKKRPDPTPASGPESGPET
;
A
#
# COMPACT_ATOMS: atom_id res chain seq x y z
N GLY A 1 23.46 -28.32 -0.15
CA GLY A 1 24.17 -27.04 -0.02
C GLY A 1 23.30 -25.99 -0.65
N GLY A 2 22.67 -25.12 0.15
CA GLY A 2 21.68 -24.16 -0.30
C GLY A 2 22.17 -22.73 -0.18
N SER A 3 21.82 -21.89 -1.16
CA SER A 3 22.05 -20.44 -1.12
C SER A 3 20.80 -19.72 -0.60
N LYS A 4 20.98 -18.59 0.09
CA LYS A 4 19.84 -17.79 0.56
C LYS A 4 19.01 -17.29 -0.63
N LEU A 5 17.68 -17.25 -0.46
CA LEU A 5 16.74 -16.72 -1.44
C LEU A 5 17.10 -15.30 -1.93
N GLY A 6 17.59 -14.43 -1.03
CA GLY A 6 18.18 -13.14 -1.42
C GLY A 6 17.16 -12.02 -1.65
N PHE A 7 16.03 -12.03 -0.94
CA PHE A 7 15.09 -10.90 -0.91
C PHE A 7 14.37 -10.82 0.43
N ARG A 8 13.80 -9.64 0.73
CA ARG A 8 12.90 -9.41 1.85
C ARG A 8 11.47 -9.27 1.34
N PHE A 9 10.54 -9.62 2.21
CA PHE A 9 9.13 -9.54 1.91
C PHE A 9 8.32 -9.16 3.13
N GLU A 10 7.11 -8.65 2.89
CA GLU A 10 6.14 -8.31 3.92
C GLU A 10 4.75 -8.78 3.52
N ARG A 11 3.90 -9.01 4.52
CA ARG A 11 2.49 -9.25 4.28
C ARG A 11 1.78 -7.90 4.14
N PRO A 12 0.99 -7.67 3.08
CA PRO A 12 0.18 -6.47 2.96
C PRO A 12 -0.74 -6.33 4.19
N LYS A 13 -0.88 -5.11 4.72
CA LYS A 13 -1.69 -4.84 5.93
C LYS A 13 -3.20 -5.06 5.78
N ASN A 14 -3.65 -5.53 4.62
CA ASN A 14 -5.07 -5.79 4.37
C ASN A 14 -5.43 -7.18 4.90
N VAL A 15 -6.53 -7.28 5.66
CA VAL A 15 -6.92 -8.49 6.41
C VAL A 15 -7.25 -9.69 5.49
N GLN A 16 -7.30 -9.48 4.17
CA GLN A 16 -7.51 -10.50 3.14
C GLN A 16 -6.34 -10.54 2.14
N ALA A 17 -5.11 -10.35 2.61
CA ALA A 17 -3.95 -10.43 1.74
C ALA A 17 -3.67 -11.89 1.33
N ASN A 18 -4.04 -12.22 0.10
CA ASN A 18 -3.80 -13.53 -0.51
C ASN A 18 -2.37 -13.69 -1.08
N SER A 19 -1.55 -12.64 -0.95
CA SER A 19 -0.23 -12.52 -1.56
C SER A 19 0.76 -11.85 -0.60
N VAL A 20 2.04 -12.01 -0.89
CA VAL A 20 3.15 -11.45 -0.11
C VAL A 20 3.93 -10.45 -0.97
N ARG A 21 4.27 -9.27 -0.45
CA ARG A 21 4.96 -8.22 -1.20
C ARG A 21 6.47 -8.32 -1.06
N VAL A 22 7.20 -8.28 -2.17
CA VAL A 22 8.65 -8.15 -2.17
C VAL A 22 9.02 -6.70 -1.81
N THR A 23 9.80 -6.50 -0.76
CA THR A 23 10.18 -5.15 -0.30
C THR A 23 11.58 -4.76 -0.74
N GLU A 24 12.48 -5.73 -0.87
CA GLU A 24 13.89 -5.49 -1.17
C GLU A 24 14.49 -6.73 -1.83
N ILE A 25 15.31 -6.54 -2.87
CA ILE A 25 16.18 -7.59 -3.41
C ILE A 25 17.56 -7.37 -2.81
N LEU A 26 18.11 -8.38 -2.14
CA LEU A 26 19.41 -8.28 -1.48
C LEU A 26 20.54 -8.51 -2.49
N ASP A 27 21.65 -7.82 -2.29
CA ASP A 27 22.87 -8.07 -3.03
C ASP A 27 23.42 -9.45 -2.66
N GLY A 28 23.42 -10.35 -3.64
CA GLY A 28 23.76 -11.75 -3.45
C GLY A 28 22.59 -12.62 -2.99
N GLY A 29 22.56 -13.84 -3.50
CA GLY A 29 21.47 -14.81 -3.29
C GLY A 29 20.80 -15.21 -4.60
N CYS A 30 19.89 -16.18 -4.51
CA CYS A 30 19.28 -16.82 -5.68
C CYS A 30 18.48 -15.82 -6.53
N MET A 31 17.77 -14.88 -5.91
CA MET A 31 16.93 -13.91 -6.63
C MET A 31 17.75 -12.93 -7.46
N MET A 32 18.86 -12.41 -6.89
CA MET A 32 19.75 -11.52 -7.64
C MET A 32 20.42 -12.27 -8.80
N ALA A 33 20.90 -13.50 -8.56
CA ALA A 33 21.48 -14.33 -9.62
C ALA A 33 20.47 -14.63 -10.74
N TYR A 34 19.20 -14.90 -10.37
CA TYR A 34 18.10 -15.07 -11.31
C TYR A 34 17.86 -13.81 -12.14
N ASN A 35 17.79 -12.63 -11.51
CA ASN A 35 17.62 -11.37 -12.22
C ASN A 35 18.77 -11.08 -13.20
N ILE A 36 20.02 -11.26 -12.76
CA ILE A 36 21.20 -11.10 -13.63
C ILE A 36 21.09 -12.02 -14.85
N HIS A 37 20.68 -13.28 -14.64
CA HIS A 37 20.45 -14.22 -15.72
C HIS A 37 19.36 -13.73 -16.68
N GLN A 38 18.22 -13.24 -16.20
CA GLN A 38 17.15 -12.72 -17.08
C GLN A 38 17.59 -11.48 -17.85
N VAL A 39 18.32 -10.57 -17.21
CA VAL A 39 18.88 -9.37 -17.86
C VAL A 39 19.85 -9.74 -18.98
N ALA A 40 20.75 -10.70 -18.73
CA ALA A 40 21.71 -11.17 -19.73
C ALA A 40 21.02 -11.78 -20.97
N HIS A 41 19.80 -12.31 -20.81
CA HIS A 41 18.99 -12.89 -21.88
C HIS A 41 17.96 -11.92 -22.47
N ASN A 42 17.99 -10.62 -22.11
CA ASN A 42 16.99 -9.62 -22.51
C ASN A 42 15.54 -9.95 -22.10
N ASN A 43 15.37 -10.78 -21.08
CA ASN A 43 14.09 -11.24 -20.55
C ASN A 43 13.55 -10.28 -19.48
N TRP A 44 13.45 -9.00 -19.82
CA TRP A 44 13.07 -7.92 -18.88
C TRP A 44 11.71 -8.15 -18.19
N ALA A 45 10.79 -8.85 -18.87
CA ALA A 45 9.49 -9.20 -18.31
C ALA A 45 9.58 -10.09 -17.05
N TYR A 46 10.65 -10.89 -16.96
CA TYR A 46 10.87 -11.87 -15.90
C TYR A 46 11.75 -11.35 -14.75
N VAL A 47 12.28 -10.13 -14.86
CA VAL A 47 13.08 -9.53 -13.78
C VAL A 47 12.17 -9.21 -12.60
N VAL A 48 12.53 -9.70 -11.42
CA VAL A 48 11.80 -9.49 -10.17
C VAL A 48 12.27 -8.19 -9.53
N LEU A 49 11.34 -7.30 -9.20
CA LEU A 49 11.64 -6.00 -8.62
C LEU A 49 10.94 -5.82 -7.26
N PRO A 50 11.41 -4.87 -6.43
CA PRO A 50 10.64 -4.42 -5.28
C PRO A 50 9.21 -4.01 -5.67
N ASP A 51 8.30 -4.13 -4.71
CA ASP A 51 6.85 -3.91 -4.83
C ASP A 51 6.06 -4.98 -5.61
N MET A 52 6.72 -5.93 -6.27
CA MET A 52 6.02 -7.08 -6.87
C MET A 52 5.38 -7.99 -5.82
N LEU A 53 4.33 -8.71 -6.22
CA LEU A 53 3.53 -9.58 -5.35
C LEU A 53 3.79 -11.04 -5.66
N ILE A 54 3.99 -11.84 -4.62
CA ILE A 54 4.10 -13.30 -4.69
C ILE A 54 2.73 -13.88 -4.37
N ASP A 55 2.09 -14.45 -5.38
CA ASP A 55 0.72 -15.01 -5.30
C ASP A 55 0.72 -16.50 -4.98
N ALA A 56 1.84 -17.19 -5.23
CA ALA A 56 2.01 -18.58 -4.88
C ALA A 56 3.49 -18.93 -4.66
N VAL A 57 3.72 -19.89 -3.78
CA VAL A 57 5.01 -20.55 -3.58
C VAL A 57 4.75 -22.05 -3.66
N ASN A 58 5.42 -22.73 -4.59
CA ASN A 58 5.14 -24.12 -4.93
C ASN A 58 3.63 -24.29 -5.24
N ASP A 59 2.95 -25.21 -4.57
CA ASP A 59 1.51 -25.46 -4.71
C ASP A 59 0.65 -24.65 -3.71
N VAL A 60 1.27 -23.80 -2.89
CA VAL A 60 0.59 -23.01 -1.85
C VAL A 60 0.23 -21.63 -2.40
N SER A 61 -1.06 -21.27 -2.34
CA SER A 61 -1.58 -19.96 -2.76
C SER A 61 -2.84 -19.57 -1.98
N GLY A 62 -3.23 -18.30 -2.03
CA GLY A 62 -4.50 -17.83 -1.44
C GLY A 62 -4.43 -17.45 0.03
N ASP A 63 -3.31 -17.70 0.72
CA ASP A 63 -3.09 -17.33 2.11
C ASP A 63 -1.64 -16.88 2.30
N SER A 64 -1.44 -15.60 2.68
CA SER A 64 -0.10 -15.03 2.87
C SER A 64 0.68 -15.67 4.03
N GLU A 65 0.02 -16.24 5.04
CA GLU A 65 0.68 -16.97 6.11
C GLU A 65 1.21 -18.30 5.61
N LEU A 66 0.39 -19.07 4.90
CA LEU A 66 0.81 -20.36 4.32
C LEU A 66 1.91 -20.16 3.28
N ILE A 67 1.80 -19.12 2.44
CA ILE A 67 2.86 -18.73 1.49
C ILE A 67 4.17 -18.42 2.21
N THR A 68 4.09 -17.67 3.32
CA THR A 68 5.27 -17.32 4.12
C THR A 68 5.91 -18.55 4.76
N ASP A 69 5.10 -19.46 5.30
CA ASP A 69 5.57 -20.68 5.95
C ASP A 69 6.26 -21.61 4.94
N GLU A 70 5.62 -21.82 3.78
CA GLU A 70 6.17 -22.60 2.67
C GLU A 70 7.55 -22.08 2.24
N MET A 71 7.68 -20.77 2.08
CA MET A 71 8.95 -20.15 1.67
C MET A 71 10.07 -20.33 2.70
N LYS A 72 9.73 -20.44 4.00
CA LYS A 72 10.71 -20.67 5.07
C LYS A 72 11.10 -22.12 5.22
N ARG A 73 10.16 -23.04 4.95
CA ARG A 73 10.32 -24.48 5.18
C ARG A 73 11.00 -25.19 4.01
N SER A 74 10.77 -24.73 2.79
CA SER A 74 11.18 -25.43 1.58
C SER A 74 12.60 -25.06 1.14
N GLU A 75 13.42 -26.07 0.81
CA GLU A 75 14.79 -25.88 0.29
C GLU A 75 14.78 -25.37 -1.16
N VAL A 76 13.77 -25.79 -1.92
CA VAL A 76 13.51 -25.35 -3.29
C VAL A 76 12.14 -24.69 -3.35
N VAL A 77 12.08 -23.50 -3.95
CA VAL A 77 10.84 -22.74 -4.08
C VAL A 77 10.61 -22.33 -5.53
N ILE A 78 9.38 -22.55 -6.00
CA ILE A 78 8.88 -22.07 -7.30
C ILE A 78 7.94 -20.92 -7.00
N LEU A 79 8.26 -19.72 -7.48
CA LEU A 79 7.49 -18.52 -7.18
C LEU A 79 6.61 -18.13 -8.36
N ARG A 80 5.33 -17.84 -8.08
CA ARG A 80 4.46 -17.12 -9.01
C ARG A 80 4.38 -15.66 -8.60
N ILE A 81 4.93 -14.79 -9.44
CA ILE A 81 5.10 -13.36 -9.14
C ILE A 81 4.26 -12.53 -10.12
N GLY A 82 3.40 -11.68 -9.58
CA GLY A 82 2.61 -10.69 -10.31
C GLY A 82 3.16 -9.28 -10.14
N ARG A 83 2.91 -8.43 -11.15
CA ARG A 83 3.18 -6.99 -11.05
C ARG A 83 2.02 -6.30 -10.32
N SER A 84 2.34 -5.44 -9.36
CA SER A 84 1.36 -4.64 -8.63
C SER A 84 0.84 -3.48 -9.49
N GLU A 85 -0.18 -3.69 -10.32
CA GLU A 85 -0.83 -2.57 -11.03
C GLU A 85 -1.59 -1.63 -10.06
N THR A 86 -1.94 -2.13 -8.87
CA THR A 86 -2.86 -1.48 -7.92
C THR A 86 -2.18 -0.57 -6.88
N ALA A 87 -0.84 -0.47 -6.85
CA ALA A 87 -0.13 0.40 -5.89
C ALA A 87 -0.42 1.91 -6.11
N ILE A 88 -0.93 2.27 -7.30
CA ILE A 88 -1.30 3.65 -7.67
C ILE A 88 -2.57 4.13 -6.91
N SER A 89 -3.38 3.24 -6.33
CA SER A 89 -4.69 3.62 -5.77
C SER A 89 -4.70 4.12 -4.32
N SER A 90 -3.58 4.07 -3.59
CA SER A 90 -3.54 4.46 -2.17
C SER A 90 -3.74 5.97 -1.95
N ASN A 91 -3.34 6.81 -2.90
CA ASN A 91 -3.52 8.26 -2.81
C ASN A 91 -4.96 8.71 -3.13
N ALA A 92 -5.68 7.96 -3.99
CA ALA A 92 -7.05 8.30 -4.39
C ALA A 92 -8.04 8.19 -3.22
N GLN A 93 -7.82 7.26 -2.28
CA GLN A 93 -8.70 7.05 -1.13
C GLN A 93 -8.59 8.19 -0.09
N VAL A 94 -7.42 8.82 0.03
CA VAL A 94 -7.23 9.99 0.92
C VAL A 94 -8.07 11.17 0.43
N PHE A 95 -8.05 11.45 -0.87
CA PHE A 95 -8.87 12.52 -1.46
C PHE A 95 -10.38 12.29 -1.30
N GLN A 96 -10.86 11.04 -1.36
CA GLN A 96 -12.26 10.73 -1.13
C GLN A 96 -12.69 10.97 0.33
N LYS A 97 -11.85 10.60 1.30
CA LYS A 97 -12.12 10.85 2.73
C LYS A 97 -12.12 12.34 3.06
N ILE A 98 -11.21 13.13 2.48
CA ILE A 98 -11.19 14.60 2.65
C ILE A 98 -12.46 15.26 2.09
N LYS A 99 -12.95 14.81 0.92
CA LYS A 99 -14.21 15.33 0.35
C LYS A 99 -15.43 15.05 1.24
N MET A 100 -15.50 13.87 1.87
CA MET A 100 -16.59 13.54 2.78
C MET A 100 -16.57 14.38 4.07
N VAL A 101 -15.38 14.69 4.62
CA VAL A 101 -15.27 15.52 5.83
C VAL A 101 -15.69 16.97 5.57
N ASN A 102 -15.36 17.55 4.41
CA ASN A 102 -15.82 18.89 4.04
C ASN A 102 -17.33 18.95 3.76
N ALA A 103 -17.92 17.86 3.26
CA ALA A 103 -19.36 17.78 2.99
C ALA A 103 -20.22 17.63 4.26
N LEU A 104 -19.62 17.27 5.40
CA LEU A 104 -20.32 17.01 6.66
C LEU A 104 -20.22 18.15 7.69
N SER A 105 -19.66 19.31 7.35
CA SER A 105 -19.62 20.47 8.27
C SER A 105 -20.92 21.29 8.21
N PRO A 106 -21.74 21.34 9.28
CA PRO A 106 -22.86 22.27 9.38
C PRO A 106 -22.46 23.53 10.18
N PHE A 107 -23.16 24.64 9.92
CA PHE A 107 -23.11 25.95 10.59
C PHE A 107 -22.04 26.97 10.18
N LYS A 108 -22.33 27.73 9.11
CA LYS A 108 -21.92 29.14 9.02
C LYS A 108 -23.03 30.00 9.62
N LYS A 109 -22.76 30.59 10.79
CA LYS A 109 -23.62 31.54 11.52
C LYS A 109 -24.09 32.66 10.57
N ARG A 110 -25.40 32.91 10.50
CA ARG A 110 -25.94 34.13 9.88
C ARG A 110 -25.58 35.35 10.75
N PRO A 111 -25.20 36.50 10.18
CA PRO A 111 -25.11 37.73 10.96
C PRO A 111 -26.52 38.25 11.26
N ASP A 112 -26.84 38.44 12.54
CA ASP A 112 -28.11 39.04 12.97
C ASP A 112 -28.17 40.53 12.63
N PRO A 113 -29.37 41.06 12.33
CA PRO A 113 -29.58 42.44 11.89
C PRO A 113 -29.47 43.44 13.04
N THR A 114 -28.85 44.58 12.75
CA THR A 114 -28.74 45.76 13.62
C THR A 114 -30.12 46.26 14.06
N PRO A 115 -30.38 46.47 15.36
CA PRO A 115 -31.53 47.26 15.78
C PRO A 115 -31.17 48.76 15.80
N ALA A 116 -31.87 49.53 14.98
CA ALA A 116 -31.88 50.98 15.01
C ALA A 116 -32.84 51.50 16.10
N SER A 117 -32.38 52.54 16.82
CA SER A 117 -33.16 53.70 17.32
C SER A 117 -34.09 53.59 18.54
N GLY A 118 -33.65 54.22 19.65
CA GLY A 118 -34.44 55.09 20.55
C GLY A 118 -35.22 54.45 21.72
N PRO A 119 -35.59 55.20 22.78
CA PRO A 119 -35.67 56.67 22.86
C PRO A 119 -34.95 57.34 24.07
N GLU A 120 -34.60 58.62 23.86
CA GLU A 120 -34.83 59.78 24.75
C GLU A 120 -34.95 59.55 26.27
N SER A 121 -33.98 60.07 27.05
CA SER A 121 -34.22 60.80 28.31
C SER A 121 -32.93 61.48 28.80
N GLY A 122 -32.93 62.80 28.95
CA GLY A 122 -31.97 63.55 29.79
C GLY A 122 -32.20 63.24 31.29
N PRO A 123 -31.49 63.87 32.26
CA PRO A 123 -31.20 65.30 32.27
C PRO A 123 -29.79 65.74 32.79
N GLU A 124 -29.51 67.02 32.57
CA GLU A 124 -28.86 68.03 33.44
C GLU A 124 -27.62 67.66 34.29
N THR A 125 -26.48 68.28 33.99
CA THR A 125 -25.87 69.36 34.82
C THR A 125 -24.85 70.15 34.00
#